data_AF-A0A2V7L2E4-F1
#
_entry.id   AF-A0A2V7L2E4-F1
#
_cell.length_a   1.000
_cell.length_b   1.000
_cell.length_c   1.000
_cell.angle_alpha   90.00
_cell.angle_beta   90.00
_cell.angle_gamma   90.00
#
_symmetry.space_group_name_H-M   'P 1'
#
loop_
_entity.id
_entity.type
_entity.pdbx_description
1 polymer ?
#
loop_
_entity_poly.entity_id
_entity_poly.type
_entity_poly.pdbx_seq_one_letter_code
_entity_poly.pdbx_strand_id
1 'polypeptide(L)'
;MFGEILTASEVDYCRAVRDELSGVPWIAPLIARLDGERWCYQTKPLLFELRVAAEIHRAGLTAHYEYPTGIGSSSVDFRFEHDSREWLVELVSILVSDAVK
;
A
#
# COMPACT_ATOMS: atom_id res chain seq x y z
N MET A 1 -20.40 -13.26 -11.12
CA MET A 1 -19.79 -12.30 -10.19
C MET A 1 -18.32 -12.67 -10.06
N PHE A 2 -17.48 -12.19 -10.99
CA PHE A 2 -16.06 -12.58 -11.11
C PHE A 2 -15.09 -11.50 -10.59
N GLY A 3 -15.60 -10.35 -10.11
CA GLY A 3 -14.79 -9.21 -9.65
C GLY A 3 -14.50 -9.17 -8.15
N GLU A 4 -15.05 -10.10 -7.36
CA GLU A 4 -15.01 -10.03 -5.88
C GLU A 4 -13.88 -10.83 -5.23
N ILE A 5 -13.01 -11.46 -6.03
CA ILE A 5 -11.97 -12.37 -5.53
C ILE A 5 -10.64 -11.95 -6.14
N LEU A 6 -9.58 -11.91 -5.32
CA LEU A 6 -8.21 -11.76 -5.78
C LEU A 6 -7.84 -12.95 -6.68
N THR A 7 -7.17 -12.68 -7.78
CA THR A 7 -6.54 -13.75 -8.57
C THR A 7 -5.44 -14.42 -7.74
N ALA A 8 -5.17 -15.70 -7.99
CA ALA A 8 -4.10 -16.41 -7.30
C ALA A 8 -2.74 -15.70 -7.47
N SER A 9 -2.47 -15.19 -8.68
CA SER A 9 -1.26 -14.41 -8.96
C SER A 9 -1.15 -13.11 -8.17
N GLU A 10 -2.26 -12.38 -7.95
CA GLU A 10 -2.25 -11.18 -7.10
C GLU A 10 -1.90 -11.54 -5.65
N VAL A 11 -2.47 -12.64 -5.14
CA VAL A 11 -2.19 -13.12 -3.77
C VAL A 11 -0.73 -13.54 -3.64
N ASP A 12 -0.24 -14.38 -4.54
CA ASP A 12 1.13 -14.91 -4.45
C ASP A 12 2.17 -13.79 -4.56
N TYR A 13 1.94 -12.82 -5.46
CA TYR A 13 2.79 -11.63 -5.55
C TYR A 13 2.79 -10.82 -4.25
N CYS A 14 1.60 -10.54 -3.68
CA CYS A 14 1.51 -9.76 -2.45
C CYS A 14 2.13 -10.50 -1.25
N ARG A 15 2.10 -11.83 -1.21
CA ARG A 15 2.80 -12.63 -0.18
C ARG A 15 4.30 -12.46 -0.27
N ALA A 16 4.86 -12.62 -1.47
CA ALA A 16 6.29 -12.41 -1.69
C ALA A 16 6.73 -11.01 -1.27
N VAL A 17 5.94 -9.99 -1.61
CA VAL A 17 6.20 -8.60 -1.21
C VAL A 17 6.09 -8.40 0.30
N ARG A 18 5.06 -8.96 0.96
CA ARG A 18 4.92 -8.90 2.42
C ARG A 18 6.15 -9.49 3.10
N ASP A 19 6.60 -10.65 2.64
CA ASP A 19 7.73 -11.36 3.23
C ASP A 19 9.03 -10.56 3.07
N GLU A 20 9.25 -9.94 1.90
CA GLU A 20 10.34 -8.98 1.66
C GLU A 20 10.32 -7.80 2.65
N LEU A 21 9.14 -7.22 2.89
CA LEU A 21 8.96 -6.05 3.74
C LEU A 21 8.85 -6.36 5.24
N SER A 22 8.76 -7.64 5.63
CA SER A 22 8.49 -8.06 7.02
C SER A 22 9.51 -7.54 8.05
N GLY A 23 10.74 -7.26 7.62
CA GLY A 23 11.81 -6.70 8.46
C GLY A 23 12.04 -5.20 8.30
N VAL A 24 11.24 -4.50 7.49
CA VAL A 24 11.46 -3.08 7.15
C VAL A 24 10.75 -2.19 8.17
N PRO A 25 11.46 -1.41 9.01
CA PRO A 25 10.85 -0.75 10.17
C PRO A 25 9.76 0.27 9.82
N TRP A 26 9.98 1.03 8.76
CA TRP A 26 9.11 2.16 8.43
C TRP A 26 7.74 1.76 7.88
N ILE A 27 7.59 0.52 7.40
CA ILE A 27 6.33 -0.03 6.89
C ILE A 27 5.67 -1.01 7.87
N ALA A 28 6.27 -1.23 9.05
CA ALA A 28 5.75 -2.13 10.06
C ALA A 28 4.26 -1.92 10.40
N PRO A 29 3.70 -0.69 10.46
CA PRO A 29 2.28 -0.51 10.72
C PRO A 29 1.38 -1.13 9.63
N LEU A 30 1.74 -1.03 8.36
CA LEU A 30 1.00 -1.65 7.26
C LEU A 30 1.07 -3.18 7.34
N ILE A 31 2.25 -3.74 7.64
CA ILE A 31 2.41 -5.19 7.83
C ILE A 31 1.53 -5.69 8.97
N ALA A 32 1.52 -4.99 10.11
CA ALA A 32 0.68 -5.34 11.24
C ALA A 32 -0.83 -5.30 10.90
N ARG A 33 -1.27 -4.33 10.09
CA ARG A 33 -2.65 -4.26 9.60
C ARG A 33 -2.97 -5.47 8.70
N LEU A 34 -2.10 -5.78 7.76
CA LEU A 34 -2.29 -6.90 6.83
C LEU A 34 -2.32 -8.27 7.52
N ASP A 35 -1.61 -8.42 8.64
CA ASP A 35 -1.60 -9.65 9.44
C ASP A 35 -2.94 -9.90 10.15
N GLY A 36 -3.69 -8.84 10.44
CA GLY A 36 -5.04 -8.92 11.02
C GLY A 36 -6.15 -9.12 9.99
N GLU A 37 -5.86 -9.01 8.70
CA GLU A 37 -6.87 -8.95 7.64
C GLU A 37 -6.93 -10.23 6.80
N ARG A 38 -8.14 -10.65 6.43
CA ARG A 38 -8.32 -11.70 5.43
C ARG A 38 -8.11 -11.09 4.05
N TRP A 39 -7.19 -11.64 3.25
CA TRP A 39 -6.92 -11.12 1.92
C TRP A 39 -8.09 -11.40 0.97
N CYS A 40 -8.87 -10.37 0.70
CA CYS A 40 -10.01 -10.41 -0.20
C CYS A 40 -10.09 -9.10 -1.00
N TYR A 41 -11.16 -8.94 -1.78
CA TYR A 41 -11.38 -7.72 -2.56
C TYR A 41 -11.37 -6.44 -1.70
N GLN A 42 -11.94 -6.50 -0.50
CA GLN A 42 -11.99 -5.37 0.43
C GLN A 42 -10.59 -4.93 0.90
N THR A 43 -9.63 -5.86 0.93
CA THR A 43 -8.23 -5.59 1.31
C THR A 43 -7.39 -5.06 0.14
N LYS A 44 -7.93 -4.99 -1.09
CA LYS A 44 -7.18 -4.51 -2.26
C LYS A 44 -6.49 -3.16 -2.08
N PRO A 45 -7.07 -2.15 -1.40
CA PRO A 45 -6.38 -0.90 -1.12
C PRO A 45 -5.08 -1.11 -0.32
N LEU A 46 -5.14 -1.86 0.78
CA LEU A 46 -3.95 -2.18 1.59
C LEU A 46 -2.93 -3.00 0.81
N LEU A 47 -3.38 -3.93 -0.03
CA LEU A 47 -2.50 -4.69 -0.93
C LEU A 47 -1.91 -3.81 -2.05
N PHE A 48 -2.55 -2.69 -2.40
CA PHE A 48 -1.99 -1.71 -3.32
C PHE A 48 -0.91 -0.87 -2.63
N GLU A 49 -1.18 -0.35 -1.43
CA GLU A 49 -0.19 0.32 -0.59
C GLU A 49 1.04 -0.55 -0.36
N LEU A 50 0.86 -1.85 -0.07
CA LEU A 50 1.95 -2.80 0.11
C LEU A 50 2.88 -2.87 -1.10
N ARG A 51 2.30 -2.91 -2.30
CA ARG A 51 3.07 -2.97 -3.55
C ARG A 51 3.82 -1.68 -3.81
N VAL A 52 3.22 -0.52 -3.52
CA VAL A 52 3.92 0.76 -3.64
C VAL A 52 5.05 0.88 -2.62
N ALA A 53 4.82 0.46 -1.37
CA ALA A 53 5.85 0.44 -0.35
C ALA A 53 7.06 -0.41 -0.75
N ALA A 54 6.83 -1.53 -1.44
CA ALA A 54 7.88 -2.37 -1.99
C ALA A 54 8.73 -1.63 -3.02
N GLU A 55 8.10 -0.90 -3.94
CA GLU A 55 8.84 -0.12 -4.94
C GLU A 55 9.65 1.02 -4.31
N ILE A 56 9.10 1.69 -3.30
CA ILE A 56 9.85 2.69 -2.50
C ILE A 56 11.07 2.02 -1.84
N HIS A 57 10.87 0.86 -1.22
CA HIS A 57 11.96 0.12 -0.57
C HIS A 57 13.04 -0.34 -1.56
N ARG A 58 12.64 -0.92 -2.69
CA ARG A 58 13.52 -1.41 -3.76
C ARG A 58 14.32 -0.28 -4.42
N ALA A 59 13.77 0.93 -4.44
CA ALA A 59 14.50 2.13 -4.85
C ALA A 59 15.55 2.60 -3.83
N GLY A 60 15.72 1.90 -2.70
CA GLY A 60 16.65 2.25 -1.63
C GLY A 60 16.16 3.40 -0.75
N LEU A 61 14.87 3.74 -0.81
CA LEU A 61 14.27 4.83 -0.06
C LEU A 61 13.67 4.34 1.26
N THR A 62 13.52 5.28 2.18
CA THR A 62 12.80 5.12 3.45
C THR A 62 11.71 6.18 3.51
N ALA A 63 10.50 5.78 3.88
CA ALA A 63 9.35 6.68 3.97
C ALA A 63 8.77 6.74 5.38
N HIS A 64 7.92 7.72 5.64
CA HIS A 64 6.92 7.67 6.71
C HIS A 64 5.61 7.20 6.10
N TYR A 65 5.10 6.08 6.57
CA TYR A 65 3.77 5.56 6.24
C TYR A 65 2.70 6.26 7.08
N GLU A 66 1.54 6.57 6.48
CA GLU A 66 0.46 7.37 7.07
C GLU A 66 0.96 8.69 7.69
N TYR A 67 1.68 9.48 6.89
CA TYR A 67 2.28 10.73 7.35
C TYR A 67 1.21 11.80 7.63
N PRO A 68 1.12 12.37 8.85
CA PRO A 68 0.14 13.39 9.19
C PRO A 68 0.45 14.70 8.46
N THR A 69 -0.54 15.26 7.77
CA THR A 69 -0.36 16.49 6.97
C THR A 69 -0.42 17.78 7.80
N GLY A 70 -0.86 17.69 9.06
CA GLY A 70 -1.19 18.85 9.89
C GLY A 70 -2.51 19.53 9.52
N ILE A 71 -3.25 18.99 8.55
CA ILE A 71 -4.58 19.50 8.15
C ILE A 71 -5.65 18.63 8.80
N GLY A 72 -6.16 19.08 9.95
CA GLY A 72 -7.16 18.32 10.70
C GLY A 72 -6.62 16.95 11.11
N SER A 73 -7.35 15.88 10.75
CA SER A 73 -6.97 14.49 11.02
C SER A 73 -6.51 13.73 9.76
N SER A 74 -6.15 14.43 8.68
CA SER A 74 -5.72 13.76 7.45
C SER A 74 -4.25 13.37 7.47
N SER A 75 -3.97 12.22 6.87
CA SER A 75 -2.63 11.75 6.51
C SER A 75 -2.52 11.63 5.00
N VAL A 76 -1.28 11.53 4.51
CA VAL A 76 -0.97 10.96 3.20
C VAL A 76 -0.34 9.59 3.37
N ASP A 77 -0.55 8.67 2.44
CA ASP A 77 -0.07 7.29 2.56
C ASP A 77 1.45 7.20 2.77
N PHE A 78 2.23 7.97 2.01
CA PHE A 78 3.69 7.97 2.12
C PHE A 78 4.29 9.37 2.05
N ARG A 79 5.29 9.62 2.90
CA ARG A 79 6.19 10.78 2.81
C ARG A 79 7.64 10.35 2.75
N PHE A 80 8.42 10.84 1.79
CA PHE A 80 9.86 10.61 1.74
C PHE A 80 10.62 11.76 1.10
N GLU A 81 11.94 11.79 1.29
CA GLU A 81 12.83 12.74 0.63
C GLU A 81 13.60 12.06 -0.49
N HIS A 82 13.69 12.73 -1.63
CA HIS A 82 14.51 12.29 -2.76
C HIS A 82 14.98 13.52 -3.55
N ASP A 83 16.27 13.58 -3.87
CA ASP A 83 16.92 14.69 -4.58
C ASP A 83 16.61 16.08 -3.97
N SER A 84 16.76 16.18 -2.64
CA SER A 84 16.49 17.41 -1.86
C SER A 84 15.07 17.95 -2.00
N ARG A 85 14.11 17.10 -2.40
CA ARG A 85 12.69 17.42 -2.47
C ARG A 85 11.90 16.49 -1.56
N GLU A 86 10.87 17.05 -0.95
CA GLU A 86 9.88 16.29 -0.22
C GLU A 86 8.79 15.80 -1.18
N TRP A 87 8.45 14.52 -1.05
CA TRP A 87 7.36 13.88 -1.75
C TRP A 87 6.28 13.49 -0.75
N LEU A 88 5.07 13.97 -1.01
CA LEU A 88 3.85 13.55 -0.34
C LEU A 88 3.03 12.75 -1.35
N VAL A 89 2.80 11.48 -1.06
CA VAL A 89 2.18 10.53 -1.98
C VAL A 89 0.90 9.99 -1.38
N GLU A 90 -0.21 10.26 -2.06
CA GLU A 90 -1.53 9.70 -1.79
C GLU A 90 -1.88 8.72 -2.91
N LEU A 91 -2.29 7.52 -2.54
CA LEU A 91 -2.63 6.46 -3.48
C LEU A 91 -4.12 6.44 -3.77
N VAL A 92 -4.46 6.45 -5.06
CA VAL A 92 -5.83 6.35 -5.53
C VAL A 92 -5.95 5.14 -6.45
N SER A 93 -6.77 4.17 -6.06
CA SER A 93 -7.12 3.02 -6.91
C SER A 93 -8.50 3.23 -7.52
N ILE A 94 -8.56 3.39 -8.83
CA ILE A 94 -9.82 3.51 -9.57
C ILE A 94 -10.27 2.11 -10.02
N LEU A 95 -11.47 1.72 -9.61
CA LEU A 95 -12.08 0.44 -9.94
C LEU A 95 -13.24 0.68 -10.92
N VAL A 96 -13.40 -0.23 -11.89
CA VAL A 96 -14.52 -0.16 -12.83
C VAL A 96 -15.81 -0.43 -12.07
N SER A 97 -16.75 0.51 -12.13
CA SER A 97 -18.08 0.33 -11.55
C SER A 97 -19.02 -0.40 -12.54
N ASP A 98 -20.09 -1.00 -12.01
CA ASP A 98 -21.13 -1.64 -12.83
C ASP A 98 -21.95 -0.65 -13.68
N ALA A 99 -21.70 0.66 -13.57
CA ALA A 99 -22.42 1.70 -14.31
C ALA A 99 -22.03 1.79 -15.80
N VAL A 100 -21.05 1.01 -16.25
CA VAL A 100 -20.59 0.93 -17.66
C VAL A 100 -20.69 -0.50 -18.17
N LYS A 101 -21.89 -1.10 -18.12
CA LYS A 101 -22.22 -2.37 -18.77
C LYS A 101 -23.33 -2.18 -19.80
#